data_AF-A0A258ELL3-F1
#
_entry.id   AF-A0A258ELL3-F1
#
_cell.length_a   1.000
_cell.length_b   1.000
_cell.length_c   1.000
_cell.angle_alpha   90.00
_cell.angle_beta   90.00
_cell.angle_gamma   90.00
#
_symmetry.space_group_name_H-M   'P 1'
#
loop_
_entity.id
_entity.type
_entity.pdbx_description
1 polymer ?
#
loop_
_entity_poly.entity_id
_entity_poly.type
_entity_poly.pdbx_seq_one_letter_code
_entity_poly.pdbx_strand_id
1 'polypeptide(L)'
;MPPAIHHGGESGQRRKVVGKATAMTSAEALAIRVGLGIPDFDRDGHCGADYGAMKPVHRVGGLVFLSGHVAQIGTSIIHKGRPGADVTVDRGYAAARRTGLNVLGGIRQAVGRWTG
;
A
#
# COMPACT_ATOMS: atom_id res chain seq x y z
N MET A 1 20.71 -64.16 11.73
CA MET A 1 20.24 -63.17 10.74
C MET A 1 18.72 -63.08 10.78
N PRO A 2 18.14 -61.94 11.14
CA PRO A 2 16.78 -61.54 10.78
C PRO A 2 16.77 -60.48 9.65
N PRO A 3 15.66 -60.32 8.89
CA PRO A 3 15.61 -59.57 7.64
C PRO A 3 15.42 -58.05 7.80
N ALA A 4 15.83 -57.33 6.76
CA ALA A 4 15.72 -55.88 6.59
C ALA A 4 14.27 -55.41 6.48
N ILE A 5 13.94 -54.31 7.16
CA ILE A 5 12.65 -53.62 7.03
C ILE A 5 12.90 -52.31 6.27
N HIS A 6 12.39 -52.27 5.04
CA HIS A 6 12.28 -51.06 4.23
C HIS A 6 11.14 -50.17 4.75
N HIS A 7 11.49 -48.95 5.15
CA HIS A 7 10.57 -47.80 5.13
C HIS A 7 11.39 -46.65 4.53
N GLY A 8 11.17 -46.26 3.27
CA GLY A 8 9.91 -45.73 2.77
C GLY A 8 10.09 -44.22 2.71
N GLY A 9 10.78 -43.74 1.67
CA GLY A 9 10.99 -42.32 1.45
C GLY A 9 9.70 -41.65 0.99
N GLU A 10 9.19 -40.71 1.77
CA GLU A 10 8.18 -39.77 1.31
C GLU A 10 8.87 -38.48 0.85
N SER A 11 9.22 -38.47 -0.44
CA SER A 11 9.45 -37.24 -1.17
C SER A 11 8.13 -36.46 -1.24
N GLY A 12 7.93 -35.55 -0.28
CA GLY A 12 6.86 -34.57 -0.30
C GLY A 12 7.02 -33.66 -1.53
N GLN A 13 6.31 -34.01 -2.60
CA GLN A 13 6.16 -33.21 -3.81
C GLN A 13 5.69 -31.79 -3.43
N ARG A 14 6.61 -30.82 -3.39
CA ARG A 14 6.25 -29.40 -3.28
C ARG A 14 5.42 -29.05 -4.51
N ARG A 15 4.12 -28.82 -4.31
CA ARG A 15 3.22 -28.34 -5.37
C ARG A 15 3.75 -26.99 -5.86
N LYS A 16 4.36 -26.99 -7.05
CA LYS A 16 4.61 -25.77 -7.81
C LYS A 16 3.25 -25.15 -8.13
N VAL A 17 2.89 -24.08 -7.44
CA VAL A 17 1.80 -23.20 -7.88
C VAL A 17 2.30 -22.51 -9.16
N VAL A 18 2.00 -23.10 -10.31
CA VAL A 18 2.14 -22.43 -11.60
C VAL A 18 0.94 -21.48 -11.71
N GLY A 19 1.11 -20.28 -11.17
CA GLY A 19 0.22 -19.17 -11.46
C GLY A 19 0.45 -18.75 -12.92
N LYS A 20 -0.54 -18.99 -13.77
CA LYS A 20 -0.60 -18.50 -15.14
C LYS A 20 -0.41 -16.98 -15.12
N ALA A 21 0.75 -16.52 -15.61
CA ALA A 21 1.00 -15.11 -15.90
C ALA A 21 0.07 -14.68 -17.05
N THR A 22 -1.20 -14.45 -16.72
CA THR A 22 -2.00 -13.49 -17.48
C THR A 22 -1.26 -12.18 -17.30
N ALA A 23 -0.92 -11.47 -18.38
CA ALA A 23 -0.31 -10.15 -18.30
C ALA A 23 -1.21 -9.26 -17.41
N MET A 24 -0.92 -9.21 -16.11
CA MET A 24 -1.67 -8.48 -15.11
C MET A 24 -1.37 -7.03 -15.38
N THR A 25 -2.36 -6.25 -15.83
CA THR A 25 -2.23 -4.79 -15.73
C THR A 25 -1.96 -4.48 -14.26
N SER A 26 -0.79 -3.92 -13.96
CA SER A 26 -0.39 -3.67 -12.58
C SER A 26 -1.42 -2.75 -11.88
N ALA A 27 -1.54 -2.86 -10.56
CA ALA A 27 -2.47 -2.02 -9.79
C ALA A 27 -2.20 -0.51 -10.04
N GLU A 28 -0.93 -0.13 -10.16
CA GLU A 28 -0.52 1.23 -10.50
C GLU A 28 -0.94 1.60 -11.94
N ALA A 29 -0.79 0.70 -12.91
CA ALA A 29 -1.25 0.94 -14.28
C ALA A 29 -2.77 1.11 -14.37
N LEU A 30 -3.54 0.35 -13.59
CA LEU A 30 -4.99 0.54 -13.48
C LEU A 30 -5.32 1.91 -12.89
N ALA A 31 -4.65 2.29 -11.79
CA ALA A 31 -4.84 3.57 -11.14
C ALA A 31 -4.56 4.76 -12.08
N ILE A 32 -3.46 4.67 -12.84
CA ILE A 32 -3.11 5.66 -13.88
C ILE A 32 -4.19 5.68 -14.98
N ARG A 33 -4.60 4.50 -15.48
CA ARG A 33 -5.60 4.39 -16.56
C ARG A 33 -6.94 5.01 -16.20
N VAL A 34 -7.39 4.84 -14.96
CA VAL A 34 -8.66 5.44 -14.50
C VAL A 34 -8.49 6.86 -13.95
N GLY A 35 -7.30 7.45 -14.12
CA GLY A 35 -7.04 8.85 -13.76
C GLY A 35 -7.00 9.12 -12.25
N LEU A 36 -6.60 8.15 -11.43
CA LEU A 36 -6.35 8.40 -10.01
C LEU A 36 -5.11 9.27 -9.87
N GLY A 37 -5.29 10.50 -9.36
CA GLY A 37 -4.20 11.42 -9.04
C GLY A 37 -3.42 11.00 -7.80
N ILE A 38 -2.65 9.91 -7.90
CA ILE A 38 -1.75 9.42 -6.86
C ILE A 38 -0.59 10.42 -6.71
N PRO A 39 -0.35 10.97 -5.50
CA PRO A 39 0.77 11.88 -5.26
C PRO A 39 2.11 11.14 -5.29
N ASP A 40 3.18 11.88 -5.57
CA ASP A 40 4.54 11.38 -5.49
C ASP A 40 5.22 11.97 -4.25
N PHE A 41 5.18 11.27 -3.12
CA PHE A 41 5.66 11.83 -1.84
C PHE A 41 7.18 11.93 -1.72
N ASP A 42 7.93 11.32 -2.64
CA ASP A 42 9.37 11.59 -2.74
C ASP A 42 9.62 13.01 -3.29
N ARG A 43 8.69 13.54 -4.10
CA ARG A 43 8.73 14.91 -4.64
C ARG A 43 7.95 15.90 -3.77
N ASP A 44 6.74 15.53 -3.37
CA ASP A 44 5.74 16.44 -2.80
C ASP A 44 5.83 16.56 -1.27
N GLY A 45 6.54 15.63 -0.61
CA GLY A 45 6.65 15.54 0.84
C GLY A 45 5.42 14.93 1.52
N HIS A 46 5.66 14.17 2.58
CA HIS A 46 4.61 13.53 3.39
C HIS A 46 4.23 14.43 4.59
N CYS A 47 2.92 14.64 4.82
CA CYS A 47 2.41 15.48 5.91
C CYS A 47 2.98 15.16 7.29
N GLY A 48 3.34 13.91 7.56
CA GLY A 48 3.91 13.46 8.84
C GLY A 48 5.28 14.06 9.18
N ALA A 49 6.02 14.56 8.19
CA ALA A 49 7.38 15.07 8.40
C ALA A 49 7.43 16.29 9.34
N ASP A 50 6.34 17.05 9.43
CA ASP A 50 6.25 18.25 10.29
C ASP A 50 5.82 17.91 11.74
N TYR A 51 5.42 16.66 12.01
CA TYR A 51 4.93 16.23 13.33
C TYR A 51 6.02 15.62 14.23
N GLY A 52 7.30 15.81 13.89
CA GLY A 52 8.45 15.35 14.65
C GLY A 52 9.26 14.27 13.94
N ALA A 53 10.06 13.49 14.67
CA ALA A 53 10.98 12.48 14.12
C ALA A 53 10.29 11.19 13.62
N MET A 54 9.06 11.28 13.10
CA MET A 54 8.30 10.14 12.61
C MET A 54 8.77 9.75 11.21
N LYS A 55 9.06 8.46 11.00
CA LYS A 55 9.33 7.94 9.66
C LYS A 55 8.00 7.81 8.91
N PRO A 56 7.93 8.13 7.60
CA PRO A 56 6.70 7.96 6.82
C PRO A 56 6.32 6.48 6.68
N VAL A 57 7.31 5.59 6.73
CA VAL A 57 7.16 4.14 6.51
C VAL A 57 8.10 3.34 7.41
N HIS A 58 7.61 2.22 7.94
CA HIS A 58 8.40 1.17 8.58
C HIS A 58 8.26 -0.14 7.80
N ARG A 59 9.37 -0.84 7.56
CA ARG A 59 9.39 -2.14 6.88
C ARG A 59 9.91 -3.22 7.81
N VAL A 60 9.19 -4.32 7.90
CA VAL A 60 9.58 -5.49 8.71
C VAL A 60 9.28 -6.75 7.93
N GLY A 61 10.34 -7.46 7.50
CA GLY A 61 10.20 -8.61 6.61
C GLY A 61 9.47 -8.24 5.32
N GLY A 62 8.38 -8.96 5.02
CA GLY A 62 7.52 -8.70 3.86
C GLY A 62 6.39 -7.69 4.10
N LEU A 63 6.37 -6.99 5.24
CA LEU A 63 5.32 -6.05 5.61
C LEU A 63 5.77 -4.60 5.52
N VAL A 64 4.85 -3.73 5.10
CA VAL A 64 4.99 -2.28 5.08
C VAL A 64 3.95 -1.68 6.01
N PHE A 65 4.41 -0.94 7.01
CA PHE A 65 3.58 -0.16 7.93
C PHE A 65 3.72 1.31 7.58
N LEU A 66 2.61 1.95 7.21
CA LEU A 66 2.58 3.37 6.88
C LEU A 66 2.24 4.18 8.13
N SER A 67 2.87 5.36 8.25
CA SER A 67 2.42 6.38 9.19
C SER A 67 1.10 7.01 8.74
N GLY A 68 0.49 7.80 9.62
CA GLY A 68 -0.83 8.40 9.37
C GLY A 68 -0.84 9.27 8.11
N HIS A 69 -1.85 9.05 7.26
CA HIS A 69 -2.10 9.89 6.09
C HIS A 69 -3.38 10.71 6.31
N VAL A 70 -3.38 11.95 5.84
CA VAL A 70 -4.54 12.86 5.87
C VAL A 70 -4.91 13.30 4.46
N ALA A 71 -5.99 14.07 4.32
CA ALA A 71 -6.43 14.64 3.04
C ALA A 71 -5.51 15.80 2.58
N GLN A 72 -4.25 15.51 2.32
CA GLN A 72 -3.22 16.45 1.87
C GLN A 72 -3.25 16.64 0.34
N ILE A 73 -3.16 17.87 -0.14
CA ILE A 73 -2.89 18.27 -1.53
C ILE A 73 -1.72 19.27 -1.50
N GLY A 74 -0.58 18.89 -2.09
CA GLY A 74 0.66 19.66 -1.94
C GLY A 74 1.00 19.80 -0.46
N THR A 75 1.19 21.03 0.02
CA THR A 75 1.44 21.32 1.45
C THR A 75 0.17 21.59 2.26
N SER A 76 -1.01 21.52 1.65
CA SER A 76 -2.28 21.89 2.29
C SER A 76 -3.12 20.68 2.70
N ILE A 77 -3.73 20.72 3.88
CA ILE A 77 -4.73 19.73 4.32
C ILE A 77 -6.13 20.29 4.07
N ILE A 78 -6.92 19.59 3.26
CA ILE A 78 -8.29 20.00 2.90
C ILE A 78 -9.33 19.40 3.86
N HIS A 79 -10.51 20.04 3.92
CA HIS A 79 -11.67 19.59 4.72
C HIS A 79 -11.34 19.32 6.20
N LYS A 80 -10.57 20.21 6.83
CA LYS A 80 -10.24 20.15 8.26
C LYS A 80 -11.50 20.39 9.12
N GLY A 81 -11.61 19.69 10.24
CA GLY A 81 -12.68 19.84 11.22
C GLY A 81 -13.44 18.55 11.50
N ARG A 82 -14.44 18.60 12.37
CA ARG A 82 -15.25 17.44 12.78
C ARG A 82 -16.36 17.16 11.76
N PRO A 83 -16.49 15.93 11.24
CA PRO A 83 -17.64 15.52 10.42
C PRO A 83 -18.97 15.77 11.13
N GLY A 84 -19.95 16.31 10.42
CA GLY A 84 -21.27 16.65 10.95
C GLY A 84 -21.32 17.96 11.75
N ALA A 85 -20.19 18.64 11.97
CA ALA A 85 -20.15 19.98 12.55
C ALA A 85 -19.49 20.98 11.59
N ASP A 86 -18.22 20.75 11.26
CA ASP A 86 -17.44 21.63 10.38
C ASP A 86 -17.39 21.11 8.93
N VAL A 87 -17.55 19.80 8.78
CA VAL A 87 -17.39 19.08 7.50
C VAL A 87 -18.69 18.33 7.18
N THR A 88 -19.26 18.62 6.02
CA THR A 88 -20.43 17.90 5.50
C THR A 88 -20.05 16.47 5.10
N VAL A 89 -21.04 15.57 4.97
CA VAL A 89 -20.82 14.18 4.57
C VAL A 89 -20.07 14.09 3.23
N ASP A 90 -20.49 14.83 2.21
CA ASP A 90 -19.85 14.81 0.89
C ASP A 90 -18.38 15.27 0.94
N ARG A 91 -18.10 16.31 1.73
CA ARG A 91 -16.72 16.78 1.96
C ARG A 91 -15.91 15.75 2.75
N GLY A 92 -16.54 15.04 3.68
CA GLY A 92 -15.95 13.90 4.38
C GLY A 92 -15.56 12.78 3.42
N TYR A 93 -16.45 12.42 2.48
CA TYR A 93 -16.13 11.44 1.43
C TYR A 93 -14.99 11.92 0.52
N ALA A 94 -14.99 13.19 0.11
CA ALA A 94 -13.91 13.76 -0.66
C ALA A 94 -12.56 13.71 0.09
N ALA A 95 -12.57 14.04 1.38
CA ALA A 95 -11.40 13.95 2.26
C ALA A 95 -10.91 12.51 2.38
N ALA A 96 -11.80 11.55 2.67
CA ALA A 96 -11.47 10.13 2.78
C ALA A 96 -10.89 9.57 1.47
N ARG A 97 -11.49 9.92 0.32
CA ARG A 97 -10.98 9.54 -1.00
C ARG A 97 -9.57 10.08 -1.21
N ARG A 98 -9.33 11.35 -0.87
CA ARG A 98 -8.00 11.95 -0.99
C ARG A 98 -6.99 11.28 -0.05
N THR A 99 -7.37 10.98 1.19
CA THR A 99 -6.54 10.22 2.12
C THR A 99 -6.17 8.84 1.56
N GLY A 100 -7.11 8.13 0.94
CA GLY A 100 -6.84 6.86 0.27
C GLY A 100 -5.82 6.99 -0.88
N LEU A 101 -5.91 8.04 -1.70
CA LEU A 101 -4.89 8.32 -2.73
C LEU A 101 -3.52 8.61 -2.12
N ASN A 102 -3.49 9.34 -1.01
CA ASN A 102 -2.26 9.63 -0.29
C ASN A 102 -1.66 8.34 0.29
N VAL A 103 -2.45 7.42 0.83
CA VAL A 103 -1.98 6.08 1.24
C VAL A 103 -1.31 5.37 0.07
N LEU A 104 -1.91 5.39 -1.13
CA LEU A 104 -1.27 4.82 -2.32
C LEU A 104 0.07 5.51 -2.64
N GLY A 105 0.16 6.83 -2.52
CA GLY A 105 1.43 7.55 -2.64
C GLY A 105 2.49 7.10 -1.62
N GLY A 106 2.08 6.86 -0.37
CA GLY A 106 2.96 6.36 0.69
C GLY A 106 3.47 4.93 0.43
N ILE A 107 2.62 4.04 -0.10
CA ILE A 107 3.06 2.70 -0.53
C ILE A 107 4.07 2.83 -1.70
N ARG A 108 3.96 3.87 -2.54
CA ARG A 108 4.83 4.07 -3.72
C ARG A 108 6.20 4.52 -3.29
N GLN A 109 6.23 5.50 -2.39
CA GLN A 109 7.43 5.90 -1.67
C GLN A 109 8.06 4.72 -0.92
N ALA A 110 7.25 3.81 -0.35
CA ALA A 110 7.79 2.61 0.26
C ALA A 110 8.43 1.73 -0.81
N VAL A 111 7.65 1.04 -1.64
CA VAL A 111 8.15 -0.12 -2.39
C VAL A 111 8.57 0.20 -3.83
N GLY A 112 8.65 1.49 -4.20
CA GLY A 112 8.93 1.92 -5.56
C GLY A 112 7.67 1.89 -6.43
N ARG A 113 7.82 1.77 -7.75
CA ARG A 113 6.67 1.50 -8.64
C ARG A 113 6.18 0.07 -8.42
N TRP A 114 4.87 -0.13 -8.35
CA TRP A 114 4.29 -1.48 -8.19
C TRP A 114 3.83 -1.92 -9.57
N THR A 115 4.80 -2.06 -10.45
CA THR A 115 4.68 -2.86 -11.66
C THR A 115 4.79 -4.30 -11.18
N GLY A 116 3.64 -4.97 -11.02
CA GLY A 116 3.61 -6.41 -10.76
C GLY A 116 4.34 -7.20 -11.83
#